data_AF-A0A8T4D6A2-F1
#
_entry.id   AF-A0A8T4D6A2-F1
#
_cell.length_a   1.000
_cell.length_b   1.000
_cell.length_c   1.000
_cell.angle_alpha   90.00
_cell.angle_beta   90.00
_cell.angle_gamma   90.00
#
_symmetry.space_group_name_H-M   'P 1'
#
loop_
_entity.id
_entity.type
_entity.pdbx_description
1 polymer ?
#
loop_
_entity_poly.entity_id
_entity_poly.type
_entity_poly.pdbx_seq_one_letter_code
_entity_poly.pdbx_strand_id
1 'polypeptide(L)' 'MKKWDCVMVGHHENIGKIIEDWEKAGWRLHTYTAAQMRAGLEINHYLLFEKGE' A
#
# COMPACT_ATOMS: atom_id res chain seq x y z
N MET A 1 -17.39 -4.57 -10.97
CA MET A 1 -17.59 -4.13 -9.56
C MET A 1 -16.25 -4.21 -8.90
N LYS A 2 -15.67 -3.05 -8.58
CA LYS A 2 -14.32 -2.93 -8.03
C LYS A 2 -14.19 -3.60 -6.67
N LYS A 3 -13.10 -4.35 -6.49
CA LYS A 3 -12.60 -4.79 -5.20
C LYS A 3 -11.55 -3.81 -4.71
N TRP A 4 -11.50 -3.63 -3.40
CA TRP A 4 -10.59 -2.72 -2.72
C TRP A 4 -9.90 -3.44 -1.58
N ASP A 5 -8.59 -3.21 -1.43
CA ASP A 5 -7.84 -3.72 -0.28
C ASP A 5 -6.75 -2.74 0.13
N CYS A 6 -6.53 -2.60 1.43
CA CYS A 6 -5.58 -1.66 2.00
C CYS A 6 -4.51 -2.42 2.79
N VAL A 7 -3.26 -2.25 2.38
CA VAL A 7 -2.11 -2.94 2.97
C VAL A 7 -1.29 -1.96 3.77
N MET A 8 -1.03 -2.29 5.03
CA MET A 8 -0.04 -1.59 5.83
C MET A 8 1.34 -2.24 5.63
N VAL A 9 2.31 -1.42 5.26
CA VAL A 9 3.72 -1.78 5.08
C VAL A 9 4.51 -1.08 6.18
N GLY A 10 5.20 -1.86 7.01
CA GLY A 10 5.88 -1.34 8.20
C GLY A 10 7.17 -0.57 7.92
N HIS A 11 7.75 -0.69 6.72
CA HIS A 11 8.99 0.02 6.36
C HIS A 11 9.02 0.41 4.88
N HIS A 12 9.46 1.63 4.58
CA HIS A 12 9.40 2.18 3.21
C HIS A 12 10.22 1.39 2.17
N GLU A 13 11.27 0.68 2.61
CA GLU A 13 12.08 -0.17 1.72
C GLU A 13 11.27 -1.26 1.03
N ASN A 14 10.18 -1.72 1.66
CA ASN A 14 9.35 -2.81 1.15
C ASN A 14 8.23 -2.33 0.21
N ILE A 15 8.02 -1.02 0.07
CA ILE A 15 6.91 -0.46 -0.73
C ILE A 15 6.96 -0.93 -2.18
N GLY A 16 8.11 -0.80 -2.84
CA GLY A 16 8.25 -1.17 -4.25
C GLY A 16 7.95 -2.65 -4.48
N LYS A 17 8.51 -3.51 -3.63
CA LYS A 17 8.24 -4.96 -3.66
C LYS A 17 6.75 -5.27 -3.51
N ILE A 18 6.08 -4.66 -2.53
CA ILE A 18 4.65 -4.88 -2.29
C ILE A 18 3.81 -4.40 -3.48
N ILE A 19 4.12 -3.24 -4.07
CA ILE A 19 3.43 -2.76 -5.27
C ILE A 19 3.59 -3.78 -6.41
N GLU A 20 4.82 -4.22 -6.70
CA GLU A 20 5.06 -5.21 -7.75
C GLU A 20 4.31 -6.53 -7.52
N ASP A 21 4.33 -7.05 -6.29
CA ASP A 21 3.67 -8.32 -5.95
C ASP A 21 2.15 -8.22 -6.16
N TRP A 22 1.55 -7.09 -5.79
CA TRP A 22 0.12 -6.82 -5.97
C TRP A 22 -0.25 -6.59 -7.44
N GLU A 23 0.58 -5.86 -8.19
CA GLU A 23 0.41 -5.65 -9.62
C GLU A 23 0.50 -6.97 -10.41
N LYS A 24 1.47 -7.83 -10.07
CA LYS A 24 1.56 -9.20 -10.62
C LYS A 24 0.33 -10.05 -10.28
N ALA A 25 -0.28 -9.82 -9.12
CA ALA A 25 -1.54 -10.45 -8.73
C ALA A 25 -2.78 -9.81 -9.40
N GLY A 26 -2.59 -8.84 -10.31
CA GLY A 26 -3.66 -8.20 -11.07
C GLY A 26 -4.43 -7.13 -10.30
N TRP A 27 -3.83 -6.58 -9.24
CA TRP A 27 -4.32 -5.37 -8.58
C TRP A 27 -3.65 -4.13 -9.17
N ARG A 28 -4.22 -2.96 -8.96
CA ARG A 28 -3.65 -1.67 -9.34
C ARG A 28 -3.55 -0.78 -8.12
N LEU A 29 -2.41 -0.13 -7.93
CA LEU A 29 -2.28 0.87 -6.87
C LEU A 29 -3.20 2.05 -7.16
N HIS A 30 -4.08 2.37 -6.22
CA HIS A 30 -4.99 3.50 -6.29
C HIS A 30 -4.42 4.73 -5.57
N THR A 31 -3.91 4.55 -4.35
CA THR A 31 -3.28 5.63 -3.59
C THR A 31 -2.27 5.09 -2.57
N TYR A 32 -1.36 5.96 -2.16
CA TYR A 32 -0.38 5.72 -1.11
C TYR A 32 -0.45 6.85 -0.09
N THR A 33 -0.51 6.50 1.20
CA THR A 33 -0.44 7.45 2.31
C THR A 33 0.55 6.97 3.37
N ALA A 34 1.35 7.88 3.89
CA ALA A 34 2.19 7.64 5.06
C ALA A 34 1.56 8.31 6.28
N ALA A 35 1.47 7.59 7.40
CA ALA A 35 0.96 8.12 8.65
C ALA A 35 2.01 7.96 9.76
N GLN A 36 2.25 9.04 10.49
CA GLN A 36 3.09 9.06 11.67
C GLN A 36 2.28 9.68 12.81
N MET A 37 2.15 8.96 13.93
CA MET A 37 1.35 9.42 15.06
C MET A 37 2.08 10.50 15.88
N ARG A 38 3.41 10.40 16.01
CA ARG A 38 4.27 11.36 16.73
C ARG A 38 5.67 11.40 16.12
N ALA A 39 6.34 12.54 16.23
CA ALA A 39 7.72 12.70 15.78
C ALA A 39 8.63 11.66 16.46
N GLY A 40 9.44 10.96 15.66
CA GLY A 40 10.36 9.92 16.14
C GLY A 40 9.77 8.51 16.25
N LEU A 41 8.48 8.32 15.93
CA LEU A 41 7.89 6.99 15.79
C LEU A 41 8.05 6.46 14.35
N GLU A 42 7.97 5.14 14.21
CA GLU A 42 7.91 4.45 12.92
C GLU A 42 6.78 5.02 12.05
N ILE A 43 7.04 5.09 10.74
CA ILE A 43 6.07 5.56 9.75
C ILE A 43 5.31 4.35 9.23
N ASN A 44 3.99 4.37 9.38
CA ASN A 44 3.14 3.37 8.73
C ASN A 44 2.86 3.79 7.30
N HIS A 45 3.08 2.88 6.35
CA HIS A 45 2.81 3.12 4.94
C HIS A 45 1.57 2.34 4.51
N TYR A 46 0.55 3.02 4.01
CA TYR A 46 -0.71 2.43 3.59
C TYR A 46 -0.86 2.51 2.07
N LEU A 47 -1.01 1.35 1.43
CA LEU A 47 -1.20 1.21 0.00
C LEU A 47 -2.63 0.71 -0.25
N LEU A 48 -3.45 1.53 -0.90
CA LEU A 48 -4.79 1.12 -1.32
C LEU A 48 -4.71 0.57 -2.74
N PHE A 49 -5.17 -0.66 -2.93
CA PHE A 49 -5.24 -1.33 -4.22
C PHE A 49 -6.68 -1.52 -4.67
N GLU A 50 -6.89 -1.48 -5.99
CA GLU A 50 -8.15 -1.82 -6.65
C GLU A 50 -7.98 -2.98 -7.64
N LYS A 51 -9.00 -3.82 -7.80
CA LYS A 51 -9.01 -4.91 -8.79
C LYS A 51 -10.39 -5.10 -9.42
N GLY A 52 -10.40 -5.31 -10.73
CA GLY A 52 -11.62 -5.34 -11.57
C GLY A 52 -11.95 -3.98 -12.19
N GLU A 53 -12.94 -3.96 -13.10
CA GLU A 53 -13.56 -2.72 -13.61
C GLU A 53 -14.27 -1.92 -12.52
#